data_AF-A0A0F9SPT9-F1
#
_entry.id   AF-A0A0F9SPT9-F1
#
_cell.length_a   1.000
_cell.length_b   1.000
_cell.length_c   1.000
_cell.angle_alpha   90.00
_cell.angle_beta   90.00
_cell.angle_gamma   90.00
#
_symmetry.space_group_name_H-M   'P 1'
#
loop_
_entity.id
_entity.type
_entity.pdbx_description
1 polymer ?
#
loop_
_entity_poly.entity_id
_entity_poly.type
_entity_poly.pdbx_seq_one_letter_code
_entity_poly.pdbx_strand_id
1 'polypeptide(L)' 'MALEMKYFVLKPRGNSRYAAASRIAMNAYAHAIQDTDHELAKSLEVWAFNEQKKVLEAANDGN' A
#
# COMPACT_ATOMS: atom_id res chain seq x y z
N MET A 1 0.84 -14.49 -11.27
CA MET A 1 -0.38 -14.38 -10.45
C MET A 1 -0.21 -13.14 -9.57
N ALA A 2 -1.19 -12.23 -9.52
CA ALA A 2 -1.09 -10.99 -8.76
C ALA A 2 -1.51 -11.21 -7.29
N LEU A 3 -0.70 -10.73 -6.34
CA LEU A 3 -0.99 -10.83 -4.91
C LEU A 3 -2.16 -9.88 -4.57
N GLU A 4 -3.36 -10.42 -4.39
CA GLU A 4 -4.53 -9.62 -4.02
C GLU A 4 -4.64 -9.57 -2.49
N MET A 5 -3.97 -8.60 -1.86
CA MET A 5 -4.04 -8.39 -0.41
C MET A 5 -5.43 -7.88 0.01
N LYS A 6 -6.37 -8.82 0.17
CA LYS A 6 -7.79 -8.53 0.44
C LYS A 6 -8.11 -8.20 1.91
N TYR A 7 -7.22 -8.45 2.88
CA TYR A 7 -7.68 -8.53 4.29
C TYR A 7 -6.89 -7.75 5.35
N PHE A 8 -5.79 -7.07 5.02
CA PHE A 8 -5.00 -6.37 6.06
C PHE A 8 -5.23 -4.86 6.15
N VAL A 9 -5.94 -4.26 5.19
CA VAL A 9 -6.03 -2.80 5.09
C VAL A 9 -7.48 -2.34 5.01
N LEU A 10 -7.90 -1.58 6.03
CA LEU A 10 -9.15 -0.82 6.04
C LEU A 10 -9.14 0.17 4.87
N LYS A 11 -9.73 -0.22 3.73
CA LYS A 11 -9.91 0.60 2.52
C LYS A 11 -8.63 1.38 2.15
N PRO A 12 -7.60 0.75 1.55
CA PRO A 12 -6.31 1.41 1.24
C PRO A 12 -6.44 2.61 0.30
N ARG A 13 -7.53 2.64 -0.50
CA ARG A 13 -7.93 3.72 -1.40
C ARG A 13 -8.61 4.91 -0.71
N GLY A 14 -8.88 4.79 0.59
CA GLY A 14 -9.46 5.88 1.36
C GLY A 14 -8.41 6.94 1.70
N ASN A 15 -8.88 8.17 1.86
CA ASN A 15 -8.06 9.26 2.41
C ASN A 15 -8.15 9.35 3.96
N SER A 16 -8.59 8.26 4.60
CA SER A 16 -8.68 8.22 6.07
C SER A 16 -7.30 8.02 6.70
N ARG A 17 -7.13 8.50 7.94
CA ARG A 17 -5.92 8.25 8.74
C ARG A 17 -5.58 6.76 8.86
N TYR A 18 -6.58 5.89 8.87
CA TYR A 18 -6.40 4.44 8.95
C TYR A 18 -5.83 3.86 7.66
N ALA A 19 -6.31 4.34 6.51
CA ALA A 19 -5.78 3.95 5.21
C ALA A 19 -4.31 4.38 5.05
N ALA A 20 -3.97 5.60 5.50
CA ALA A 20 -2.58 6.06 5.54
C ALA A 20 -1.70 5.20 6.46
N ALA A 21 -2.17 4.93 7.69
CA ALA A 21 -1.46 4.07 8.64
C ALA A 21 -1.21 2.66 8.07
N SER A 22 -2.19 2.10 7.35
CA SER A 22 -2.02 0.79 6.72
C SER A 22 -1.00 0.78 5.58
N ARG A 23 -0.93 1.84 4.75
CA ARG A 23 0.13 1.95 3.73
C ARG A 23 1.51 2.03 4.37
N ILE A 24 1.64 2.78 5.47
CA ILE A 24 2.88 2.88 6.25
C ILE A 24 3.26 1.51 6.83
N ALA A 25 2.30 0.82 7.46
CA ALA A 25 2.54 -0.51 8.04
C ALA A 25 2.98 -1.53 6.98
N MET A 26 2.36 -1.50 5.79
CA MET A 26 2.74 -2.40 4.70
C MET A 26 4.15 -2.12 4.18
N ASN A 27 4.53 -0.84 4.08
CA ASN A 27 5.88 -0.46 3.69
C ASN A 27 6.93 -0.88 4.73
N ALA A 28 6.63 -0.68 6.02
CA ALA A 28 7.49 -1.15 7.11
C ALA A 28 7.66 -2.67 7.12
N TYR A 29 6.58 -3.42 6.87
CA TYR A 29 6.64 -4.87 6.75
C TYR A 29 7.48 -5.31 5.55
N ALA A 30 7.33 -4.65 4.40
CA ALA A 30 8.14 -4.93 3.21
C ALA A 30 9.64 -4.80 3.50
N HIS A 31 10.06 -3.71 4.13
CA HIS A 31 11.46 -3.53 4.55
C HIS A 31 11.90 -4.63 5.53
N ALA A 32 11.05 -5.03 6.48
CA ALA A 32 11.40 -6.06 7.46
C ALA A 32 11.63 -7.44 6.85
N ILE A 33 10.96 -7.77 5.75
CA ILE A 33 11.09 -9.06 5.07
C ILE A 33 12.03 -9.02 3.86
N GLN A 34 12.63 -7.88 3.54
CA GLN A 34 13.46 -7.69 2.34
C GLN A 34 14.57 -8.73 2.18
N ASP A 35 15.23 -9.09 3.28
CA ASP A 35 16.33 -10.06 3.30
C ASP A 35 15.83 -11.52 3.28
N THR A 36 14.56 -11.75 3.63
CA THR A 36 13.94 -13.08 3.68
C THR A 36 13.21 -13.41 2.37
N ASP A 37 12.51 -12.45 1.79
CA ASP A 37 11.74 -12.58 0.55
C ASP A 37 11.73 -11.23 -0.18
N HIS A 38 12.77 -11.02 -0.99
CA HIS A 38 12.99 -9.78 -1.73
C HIS A 38 11.86 -9.49 -2.75
N GLU A 39 11.36 -10.52 -3.41
CA GLU A 39 10.30 -10.38 -4.44
C GLU A 39 8.98 -9.96 -3.81
N LEU A 40 8.63 -10.56 -2.67
CA LEU A 40 7.46 -10.16 -1.91
C LEU A 40 7.62 -8.74 -1.38
N ALA A 41 8.75 -8.40 -0.74
CA ALA A 41 9.03 -7.06 -0.24
C ALA A 41 8.81 -5.99 -1.31
N LYS A 42 9.41 -6.17 -2.49
CA LYS A 42 9.25 -5.25 -3.62
C LYS A 42 7.80 -5.14 -4.09
N SER A 43 7.07 -6.26 -4.13
CA SER A 43 5.66 -6.27 -4.49
C SER A 43 4.79 -5.48 -3.50
N LEU A 44 5.10 -5.58 -2.21
CA LEU A 44 4.42 -4.84 -1.14
C LEU A 44 4.69 -3.33 -1.21
N GLU A 45 5.95 -2.93 -1.45
CA GLU A 45 6.35 -1.52 -1.64
C GLU A 45 5.62 -0.89 -2.82
N VAL A 46 5.66 -1.57 -3.98
CA VAL A 46 4.98 -1.11 -5.20
C VAL A 46 3.48 -0.99 -4.97
N TRP A 47 2.88 -1.94 -4.26
CA TRP A 47 1.47 -1.87 -3.90
C TRP A 47 1.16 -0.65 -3.02
N ALA A 48 1.92 -0.42 -1.95
CA ALA A 48 1.70 0.69 -1.03
C ALA A 48 1.85 2.05 -1.73
N PHE A 49 2.85 2.18 -2.61
CA PHE A 49 3.06 3.35 -3.46
C PHE A 49 1.88 3.59 -4.41
N ASN A 50 1.44 2.56 -5.13
CA ASN A 50 0.33 2.68 -6.08
C ASN A 50 -0.98 3.09 -5.41
N GLU A 51 -1.26 2.57 -4.21
CA GLU A 51 -2.45 2.98 -3.46
C GLU A 51 -2.37 4.44 -2.99
N GLN A 52 -1.19 4.92 -2.60
CA GLN A 52 -0.99 6.34 -2.29
C GLN A 52 -1.18 7.23 -3.54
N LYS A 53 -0.66 6.81 -4.70
CA LYS A 53 -0.82 7.55 -5.96
C LYS A 53 -2.28 7.69 -6.37
N LYS A 54 -3.06 6.61 -6.30
CA LYS A 54 -4.50 6.63 -6.62
C LYS A 54 -5.29 7.58 -5.71
N VAL A 55 -4.90 7.70 -4.44
CA VAL A 55 -5.51 8.67 -3.50
C VAL A 55 -5.23 10.11 -3.95
N LEU A 56 -4.01 10.40 -4.41
CA LEU A 56 -3.64 11.73 -4.91
C LEU A 56 -4.37 12.06 -6.22
N GLU A 57 -4.47 11.11 -7.15
CA GLU A 57 -5.22 11.27 -8.41
C GLU A 57 -6.71 11.54 -8.13
N ALA A 58 -7.34 10.75 -7.26
CA ALA A 58 -8.74 10.96 -6.87
C ALA A 58 -9.01 12.29 -6.14
N ALA A 59 -8.00 12.88 -5.49
CA ALA A 59 -8.11 14.20 -4.87
C ALA A 59 -8.04 15.35 -5.90
N ASN A 60 -7.34 15.14 -7.03
CA ASN A 60 -7.18 16.14 -8.09
C ASN A 60 -8.35 16.15 -9.07
N ASP A 61 -8.99 15.00 -9.31
CA ASP A 61 -10.15 14.87 -10.20
C ASP A 61 -11.47 15.41 -9.58
N GLY A 62 -11.44 15.77 -8.29
CA GLY A 62 -12.58 16.30 -7.55
C GLY A 62 -12.66 17.84 -7.45
N ASN A 63 -11.85 18.58 -8.23
CA ASN A 63 -11.76 20.04 -8.20
C ASN A 63 -12.19 20.68 -9.54
#